data_AF-A0A1M6JP18-F1
#
_entry.id   AF-A0A1M6JP18-F1
#
_cell.length_a   1.000
_cell.length_b   1.000
_cell.length_c   1.000
_cell.angle_alpha   90.00
_cell.angle_beta   90.00
_cell.angle_gamma   90.00
#
_symmetry.space_group_name_H-M   'P 1'
#
loop_
_entity.id
_entity.type
_entity.pdbx_description
1 polymer ?
#
loop_
_entity_poly.entity_id
_entity_poly.type
_entity_poly.pdbx_seq_one_letter_code
_entity_poly.pdbx_strand_id
1 'polypeptide(L)'
;MRAPVGYPNVRRTDNQGRELRTVEVDPERASLIRWAFETYAQGETSIATLLRDVTARGLTTVPSPKRRSKPLGKATFYSLLTNPYYAGVSRYKGALHPGAHEPLIEPALFDHVQSLLTPGAPTATRASSPC
;
A
#
# COMPACT_ATOMS: atom_id res chain seq x y z
N MET A 1 -3.28 -16.86 -4.48
CA MET A 1 -2.65 -15.62 -4.01
C MET A 1 -3.52 -15.00 -2.92
N ARG A 2 -2.93 -14.51 -1.83
CA ARG A 2 -3.64 -14.01 -0.63
C ARG A 2 -3.64 -12.48 -0.66
N ALA A 3 -4.76 -11.85 -0.32
CA ALA A 3 -4.89 -10.39 -0.34
C ALA A 3 -3.89 -9.71 0.62
N PRO A 4 -3.23 -8.61 0.21
CA PRO A 4 -2.30 -7.85 1.05
C PRO A 4 -3.03 -7.13 2.20
N VAL A 5 -2.27 -6.56 3.14
CA VAL A 5 -2.82 -5.83 4.30
C VAL A 5 -3.46 -4.50 3.86
N GLY A 6 -4.61 -4.12 4.41
CA GLY A 6 -5.38 -2.92 4.00
C GLY A 6 -6.61 -3.23 3.15
N TYR A 7 -6.86 -4.51 2.91
CA TYR A 7 -7.74 -5.03 1.89
C TYR A 7 -8.51 -6.23 2.46
N PRO A 8 -9.60 -6.02 3.21
CA PRO A 8 -10.51 -7.11 3.58
C PRO A 8 -10.98 -7.87 2.34
N ASN A 9 -10.84 -9.19 2.35
CA ASN A 9 -11.54 -10.06 1.42
C ASN A 9 -13.03 -10.05 1.80
N VAL A 10 -13.80 -9.15 1.23
CA VAL A 10 -15.26 -9.19 1.29
C VAL A 10 -15.77 -10.09 0.17
N ARG A 11 -16.55 -11.10 0.56
CA ARG A 11 -17.30 -11.91 -0.40
C ARG A 11 -18.63 -11.19 -0.62
N ARG A 12 -18.77 -10.49 -1.74
CA ARG A 12 -20.04 -9.89 -2.16
C ARG A 12 -20.58 -10.70 -3.33
N THR A 13 -21.81 -11.18 -3.19
CA THR A 13 -22.54 -11.87 -4.27
C THR A 13 -23.28 -10.80 -5.08
N ASP A 14 -23.08 -10.75 -6.39
CA ASP A 14 -23.95 -9.94 -7.26
C ASP A 14 -25.33 -10.60 -7.44
N ASN A 15 -26.30 -9.85 -7.97
CA ASN A 15 -27.65 -10.35 -8.30
C ASN A 15 -27.65 -11.34 -9.49
N GLN A 16 -26.47 -11.81 -9.94
CA GLN A 16 -26.27 -12.78 -11.01
C GLN A 16 -25.47 -14.01 -10.55
N GLY A 17 -25.22 -14.18 -9.25
CA GLY A 17 -24.56 -15.36 -8.68
C GLY A 17 -23.05 -15.45 -8.94
N ARG A 18 -22.38 -14.35 -9.34
CA ARG A 18 -20.93 -14.31 -9.54
C ARG A 18 -20.23 -13.90 -8.23
N GLU A 19 -19.29 -14.71 -7.76
CA GLU A 19 -18.39 -14.37 -6.65
C GLU A 19 -17.41 -13.25 -7.08
N LEU A 20 -17.74 -12.00 -6.75
CA LEU A 20 -16.82 -10.89 -6.87
C LEU A 20 -15.86 -10.92 -5.67
N ARG A 21 -14.62 -11.37 -5.91
CA ARG A 21 -13.48 -11.19 -4.98
C ARG A 21 -13.01 -9.73 -5.04
N THR A 22 -13.84 -8.81 -4.57
CA THR A 22 -13.51 -7.39 -4.56
C THR A 22 -12.77 -7.06 -3.27
N VAL A 23 -11.79 -6.18 -3.38
CA VAL A 23 -10.94 -5.80 -2.27
C VAL A 23 -11.40 -4.42 -1.81
N GLU A 24 -12.30 -4.36 -0.81
CA GLU A 24 -12.78 -3.08 -0.28
C GLU A 24 -11.65 -2.39 0.46
N VAL A 25 -11.49 -1.09 0.22
CA VAL A 25 -10.52 -0.25 0.91
C VAL A 25 -11.05 -0.01 2.33
N ASP A 26 -10.24 -0.35 3.34
CA ASP A 26 -10.52 0.03 4.72
C ASP A 26 -10.10 1.51 4.91
N PRO A 27 -11.04 2.46 5.07
CA PRO A 27 -10.74 3.89 5.01
C PRO A 27 -9.85 4.37 6.15
N GLU A 28 -9.93 3.75 7.33
CA GLU A 28 -9.07 4.05 8.47
C GLU A 28 -7.63 3.66 8.16
N ARG A 29 -7.43 2.42 7.66
CA ARG A 29 -6.10 1.95 7.27
C ARG A 29 -5.55 2.64 6.03
N ALA A 30 -6.40 2.95 5.06
CA ALA A 30 -6.03 3.63 3.83
C ALA A 30 -5.38 4.99 4.11
N SER A 31 -5.99 5.75 5.02
CA SER A 31 -5.48 7.06 5.45
C SER A 31 -4.10 6.94 6.09
N LEU A 32 -3.89 5.91 6.93
CA LEU A 32 -2.59 5.64 7.56
C LEU A 32 -1.53 5.16 6.56
N ILE A 33 -1.93 4.36 5.57
CA ILE A 33 -1.05 3.90 4.50
C ILE A 33 -0.62 5.08 3.64
N ARG A 34 -1.56 5.91 3.18
CA ARG A 34 -1.24 7.14 2.41
C ARG A 34 -0.28 8.03 3.20
N TRP A 35 -0.59 8.30 4.46
CA TRP A 35 0.28 9.09 5.34
C TRP A 35 1.69 8.50 5.44
N ALA A 36 1.82 7.17 5.53
CA ALA A 36 3.12 6.52 5.59
C ALA A 36 3.92 6.70 4.29
N PHE A 37 3.29 6.59 3.12
CA PHE A 37 3.94 6.84 1.83
C PHE A 37 4.37 8.31 1.69
N GLU A 38 3.50 9.26 2.03
CA GLU A 38 3.80 10.69 1.99
C GLU A 38 4.93 11.06 2.94
N THR A 39 4.94 10.50 4.16
CA THR A 39 5.99 10.75 5.15
C THR A 39 7.32 10.13 4.71
N TYR A 40 7.30 8.94 4.10
CA TYR A 40 8.52 8.33 3.59
C TYR A 40 9.09 9.09 2.38
N ALA A 41 8.21 9.61 1.51
CA ALA A 41 8.59 10.41 0.35
C ALA A 41 9.36 11.69 0.70
N GLN A 42 9.20 12.21 1.92
CA GLN A 42 9.98 13.35 2.43
C GLN A 42 11.46 13.00 2.64
N GLY A 43 11.82 11.71 2.76
CA GLY A 43 13.20 11.23 2.81
C GLY A 43 13.89 11.36 4.17
N GLU A 44 13.25 11.96 5.18
CA GLU A 44 13.86 12.23 6.50
C GLU A 44 13.69 11.08 7.50
N THR A 45 12.92 10.04 7.15
CA THR A 45 12.49 9.00 8.10
C THR A 45 12.95 7.61 7.68
N SER A 46 13.56 6.86 8.62
CA SER A 46 13.90 5.46 8.41
C SER A 46 12.65 4.56 8.42
N ILE A 47 12.70 3.42 7.72
CA ILE A 47 11.59 2.44 7.70
C ILE A 47 11.18 2.00 9.13
N ALA A 48 12.14 1.88 10.05
CA ALA A 48 11.87 1.48 11.43
C ALA A 48 11.13 2.58 12.22
N THR A 49 11.57 3.83 12.05
CA THR A 49 10.92 5.01 12.64
C THR A 49 9.50 5.16 12.09
N LEU A 50 9.34 5.08 10.77
CA LEU A 50 8.05 5.18 10.11
C LEU A 50 7.08 4.07 10.58
N LEU A 51 7.57 2.83 10.69
CA LEU A 51 6.78 1.72 11.20
C LEU A 51 6.31 1.98 12.63
N ARG A 52 7.18 2.49 13.50
CA ARG A 52 6.81 2.83 14.89
C ARG A 52 5.71 3.88 14.90
N ASP A 53 5.87 4.95 14.12
CA ASP A 53 4.96 6.09 14.12
C ASP A 53 3.59 5.72 13.52
N VAL A 54 3.56 4.94 12.43
CA VAL A 54 2.31 4.46 11.84
C VAL A 54 1.62 3.41 12.73
N THR A 55 2.38 2.60 13.47
CA THR A 55 1.84 1.66 14.45
C THR A 55 1.24 2.38 15.64
N ALA A 56 1.89 3.45 16.13
CA ALA A 56 1.36 4.30 17.21
C ALA A 56 0.05 4.99 16.80
N ARG A 57 -0.11 5.28 15.51
CA ARG A 57 -1.37 5.79 14.91
C ARG A 57 -2.43 4.71 14.69
N GLY A 58 -2.16 3.45 15.02
CA GLY A 58 -3.14 2.36 14.98
C GLY A 58 -3.09 1.46 13.74
N LEU A 59 -2.06 1.55 12.90
CA LEU A 59 -1.97 0.66 11.73
C LEU A 59 -1.71 -0.79 12.18
N THR A 60 -2.70 -1.64 11.91
CA THR A 60 -2.68 -3.06 12.25
C THR A 60 -3.01 -3.94 11.06
N THR A 61 -2.63 -5.21 11.13
CA THR A 61 -3.04 -6.23 10.17
C THR A 61 -4.56 -6.37 10.14
N VAL A 62 -5.12 -6.64 8.95
CA VAL A 62 -6.55 -6.89 8.78
C VAL A 62 -7.00 -8.06 9.68
N PRO A 63 -8.01 -7.87 10.55
CA PRO A 63 -8.55 -8.95 11.35
C PRO A 63 -9.14 -10.02 10.44
N SER A 64 -8.94 -11.27 10.79
CA SER A 64 -9.54 -12.42 10.13
C SER A 64 -10.24 -13.27 11.19
N PRO A 65 -11.28 -14.05 10.85
CA PRO A 65 -11.95 -14.93 11.82
C PRO A 65 -10.98 -15.83 12.60
N LYS A 66 -9.84 -16.21 12.00
CA LYS A 66 -8.78 -17.01 12.63
C LYS A 66 -7.66 -16.22 13.30
N ARG A 67 -7.57 -14.89 13.12
CA ARG A 67 -6.47 -14.06 13.65
C ARG A 67 -6.93 -12.66 14.03
N ARG A 68 -6.69 -12.28 15.28
CA ARG A 68 -6.84 -10.90 15.78
C ARG A 68 -5.88 -9.96 15.04
N SER A 69 -6.28 -8.69 14.94
CA SER A 69 -5.42 -7.60 14.46
C SER A 69 -4.15 -7.51 15.30
N LYS A 70 -2.99 -7.33 14.66
CA LYS A 70 -1.70 -7.12 15.33
C LYS A 70 -0.93 -5.99 14.64
N PRO A 71 0.01 -5.33 15.33
CA PRO A 71 0.98 -4.44 14.69
C PRO A 71 1.72 -5.12 13.53
N LEU A 72 2.12 -4.33 12.55
CA LEU A 72 2.91 -4.81 11.43
C LEU A 72 4.37 -5.04 11.86
N GLY A 73 4.98 -6.11 11.34
CA GLY A 73 6.43 -6.29 11.44
C GLY A 73 7.18 -5.53 10.35
N LYS A 74 8.48 -5.28 10.56
CA LYS A 74 9.35 -4.57 9.61
C LYS A 74 9.33 -5.16 8.20
N ALA A 75 9.42 -6.48 8.07
CA ALA A 75 9.36 -7.16 6.78
C ALA A 75 8.02 -6.95 6.07
N THR A 76 6.90 -7.08 6.80
CA THR A 76 5.56 -6.87 6.24
C THR A 76 5.36 -5.41 5.80
N PHE A 77 5.89 -4.46 6.57
CA PHE A 77 5.81 -3.04 6.24
C PHE A 77 6.67 -2.69 5.02
N TYR A 78 7.87 -3.27 4.90
CA TYR A 78 8.68 -3.12 3.69
C TYR A 78 7.97 -3.70 2.44
N SER A 79 7.36 -4.89 2.57
CA SER A 79 6.55 -5.48 1.50
C SER A 79 5.33 -4.62 1.14
N LEU A 80 4.79 -3.85 2.09
CA LEU A 80 3.71 -2.90 1.85
C LEU A 80 4.20 -1.73 0.99
N LEU A 81 5.33 -1.12 1.36
CA LEU A 81 5.90 0.02 0.63
C LEU A 81 6.38 -0.33 -0.79
N THR A 82 6.69 -1.60 -1.06
CA THR A 82 7.18 -2.08 -2.37
C THR A 82 6.08 -2.68 -3.25
N ASN A 83 4.82 -2.71 -2.79
CA ASN A 83 3.74 -3.35 -3.52
C ASN A 83 3.03 -2.36 -4.46
N PRO A 84 3.12 -2.55 -5.80
CA PRO A 84 2.48 -1.65 -6.78
C PRO A 84 0.95 -1.68 -6.71
N TYR A 85 0.38 -2.64 -5.99
CA TYR A 85 -1.06 -2.74 -5.76
C TYR A 85 -1.62 -1.48 -5.08
N TYR A 86 -0.85 -0.79 -4.22
CA TYR A 86 -1.30 0.46 -3.61
C TYR A 86 -1.40 1.62 -4.61
N ALA A 87 -0.65 1.56 -5.70
CA ALA A 87 -0.67 2.50 -6.82
C ALA A 87 -1.68 2.13 -7.92
N GLY A 88 -2.58 1.17 -7.68
CA GLY A 88 -3.56 0.74 -8.67
C GLY A 88 -2.99 -0.21 -9.73
N VAL A 89 -1.78 -0.75 -9.56
CA VAL A 89 -1.15 -1.64 -10.54
C VAL A 89 -1.01 -3.05 -9.98
N SER A 90 -1.42 -4.05 -10.74
CA SER A 90 -1.35 -5.45 -10.34
C SER A 90 -0.48 -6.27 -11.29
N ARG A 91 0.35 -7.17 -10.75
CA ARG A 91 1.13 -8.11 -11.56
C ARG A 91 0.26 -9.30 -11.94
N TYR A 92 0.01 -9.47 -13.23
CA TYR A 92 -0.70 -10.64 -13.77
C TYR A 92 0.10 -11.26 -14.90
N LYS A 93 0.35 -12.58 -14.82
CA LYS A 93 1.16 -13.34 -15.79
C LYS A 93 2.53 -12.72 -16.13
N GLY A 94 3.17 -12.06 -15.18
CA GLY A 94 4.48 -11.42 -15.35
C GLY A 94 4.43 -10.00 -15.95
N ALA A 95 3.26 -9.50 -16.34
CA ALA A 95 3.07 -8.13 -16.80
C ALA A 95 2.38 -7.27 -15.73
N LEU A 96 2.71 -5.98 -15.71
CA LEU A 96 2.03 -4.98 -14.91
C LEU A 96 0.77 -4.52 -15.66
N HIS A 97 -0.39 -4.65 -15.03
CA HIS A 97 -1.66 -4.20 -15.58
C HIS A 97 -2.29 -3.18 -14.63
N PRO A 98 -2.97 -2.15 -15.15
CA PRO A 98 -3.85 -1.34 -14.32
C PRO A 98 -4.90 -2.27 -13.70
N GLY A 99 -4.97 -2.26 -12.37
CA GLY A 99 -5.93 -3.03 -11.60
C GLY A 99 -7.32 -2.39 -11.69
N ALA A 100 -8.36 -3.19 -11.50
CA ALA A 100 -9.74 -2.72 -11.43
C ALA A 100 -10.11 -2.16 -10.04
N HIS A 101 -9.12 -1.97 -9.16
CA HIS A 101 -9.30 -1.49 -7.78
C HIS A 101 -8.87 -0.03 -7.66
N GLU A 102 -9.46 0.67 -6.68
CA GLU A 102 -9.15 2.08 -6.43
C GLU A 102 -7.71 2.25 -5.92
N PRO A 103 -6.86 3.08 -6.56
CA PRO A 103 -5.52 3.34 -6.08
C PRO A 103 -5.57 4.14 -4.77
N LEU A 104 -4.80 3.71 -3.78
CA LEU A 104 -4.70 4.40 -2.48
C LEU A 104 -3.73 5.57 -2.53
N ILE A 105 -2.69 5.44 -3.34
CA ILE A 105 -1.66 6.44 -3.58
C ILE A 105 -1.52 6.67 -5.08
N GLU A 106 -1.02 7.84 -5.44
CA GLU A 106 -0.69 8.13 -6.82
C GLU A 106 0.49 7.28 -7.30
N PRO A 107 0.50 6.81 -8.56
CA PRO A 107 1.63 6.08 -9.13
C PRO A 107 2.95 6.85 -9.01
N ALA A 108 2.94 8.16 -9.23
CA ALA A 108 4.13 9.01 -9.11
C ALA A 108 4.72 9.00 -7.68
N LEU A 109 3.85 9.02 -6.65
CA LEU A 109 4.29 8.91 -5.25
C LEU A 109 4.94 7.55 -4.98
N PHE A 110 4.37 6.48 -5.54
CA PHE A 110 4.93 5.13 -5.41
C PHE A 110 6.32 5.03 -6.06
N ASP A 111 6.48 5.53 -7.28
CA ASP A 111 7.77 5.52 -8.00
C ASP A 111 8.85 6.32 -7.25
N HIS A 112 8.48 7.46 -6.68
CA HIS A 112 9.39 8.25 -5.83
C HIS A 112 9.84 7.45 -4.59
N VAL A 113 8.90 6.79 -3.91
CA VAL A 113 9.23 5.91 -2.76
C VAL A 113 10.11 4.73 -3.18
N GLN A 114 9.88 4.11 -4.34
CA GLN A 114 10.76 3.03 -4.83
C GLN A 114 12.18 3.53 -5.11
N SER A 115 12.31 4.77 -5.60
CA SER A 115 13.60 5.40 -5.86
C SER A 115 14.40 5.61 -4.56
N LEU A 116 13.72 5.96 -3.46
CA LEU A 116 14.33 6.08 -2.14
C LEU A 116 14.69 4.73 -1.51
N LEU A 117 13.91 3.67 -1.79
CA LEU A 117 14.14 2.32 -1.26
C LEU A 117 15.25 1.57 -2.01
N THR A 118 15.52 1.94 -3.27
CA THR A 118 16.51 1.26 -4.12
C THR A 118 17.89 1.88 -3.92
N PRO A 119 18.87 1.16 -3.35
CA PRO A 119 20.23 1.66 -3.27
C PRO A 119 20.81 1.79 -4.69
N GLY A 120 20.98 3.03 -5.17
CA GLY A 120 21.62 3.33 -6.45
C GLY A 120 20.71 3.75 -7.61
N ALA A 121 19.42 4.02 -7.37
CA ALA A 121 18.59 4.65 -8.40
C ALA A 121 19.01 6.13 -8.58
N PRO A 122 19.13 6.65 -9.83
CA PRO A 122 19.41 8.06 -10.04
C PRO A 122 18.23 8.87 -9.51
N THR A 123 18.46 9.64 -8.46
CA THR A 123 17.50 10.55 -7.86
C THR A 123 16.97 11.47 -8.95
N ALA A 124 15.76 11.21 -9.45
CA ALA A 124 15.11 12.11 -10.38
C ALA A 124 14.79 13.39 -9.60
N THR A 125 15.62 14.40 -9.85
CA THR A 125 15.51 15.76 -9.34
C THR A 125 14.07 16.25 -9.38
N ARG A 126 13.61 16.81 -8.25
CA ARG A 126 12.40 17.62 -8.08
C ARG A 126 12.07 18.43 -9.35
N ALA A 127 11.01 18.06 -10.05
CA ALA A 127 10.28 19.02 -10.86
C ALA A 127 9.31 19.73 -9.91
N SER A 128 9.72 20.91 -9.44
CA SER A 128 8.80 21.91 -8.89
C SER A 128 7.67 22.14 -9.90
N SER A 129 6.43 22.21 -9.39
CA SER A 129 5.26 22.66 -10.14
C SER A 129 5.56 23.94 -10.93
N PRO A 130 5.19 24.03 -12.22
CA PRO A 130 5.28 25.29 -12.95
C PRO A 130 4.17 26.25 -12.47
N CYS A 131 4.54 27.54 -12.51
CA CYS A 131 3.86 28.77 -12.14
C CYS A 131 2.34 28.83 -12.27
#